data_AF-A0A7K6P4J8-F1
#
_entry.id   AF-A0A7K6P4J8-F1
#
_cell.length_a   1.000
_cell.length_b   1.000
_cell.length_c   1.000
_cell.angle_alpha   90.00
_cell.angle_beta   90.00
_cell.angle_gamma   90.00
#
_symmetry.space_group_name_H-M   'P 1'
#
loop_
_entity.id
_entity.type
_entity.pdbx_description
1 polymer ?
#
loop_
_entity_poly.entity_id
_entity_poly.type
_entity_poly.pdbx_seq_one_letter_code
_entity_poly.pdbx_strand_id
1 'polypeptide(L)'
;MDHAVQLQDLPVRVVCSSTCYRAETDTGREPWGLYRVHQFTKVEMFGVTAAERGTESEELLDEFLGLQKEIFSELGLHYRVLDMPTEELGLPAYRKFDIEAWMPGRGKFGEVSGGSGTPIIQGEPQ
;
A
#
# COMPACT_ATOMS: atom_id res chain seq x y z
N MET A 1 0.43 13.60 -20.91
CA MET A 1 -0.24 12.76 -21.92
C MET A 1 -1.06 11.77 -21.17
N ASP A 2 -2.34 11.69 -21.51
CA ASP A 2 -3.25 10.70 -20.94
C ASP A 2 -3.23 9.48 -21.85
N HIS A 3 -3.18 8.29 -21.25
CA HIS A 3 -3.01 7.03 -21.96
C HIS A 3 -4.15 6.07 -21.61
N ALA A 4 -4.58 5.28 -22.60
CA ALA A 4 -5.55 4.19 -22.42
C ALA A 4 -4.85 2.83 -22.49
N VAL A 5 -5.30 1.89 -21.66
CA VAL A 5 -4.83 0.50 -21.64
C VAL A 5 -5.85 -0.35 -22.39
N GLN A 6 -5.40 -1.34 -23.17
CA GLN A 6 -6.31 -2.26 -23.85
C GLN A 6 -6.88 -3.27 -22.85
N LEU A 7 -8.16 -3.63 -22.99
CA LEU A 7 -8.83 -4.57 -22.07
C LEU A 7 -8.10 -5.92 -21.97
N GLN A 8 -7.52 -6.38 -23.07
CA GLN A 8 -6.76 -7.64 -23.14
C GLN A 8 -5.46 -7.64 -22.34
N ASP A 9 -4.93 -6.46 -21.99
CA ASP A 9 -3.69 -6.32 -21.21
C ASP A 9 -3.97 -6.23 -19.71
N LEU A 10 -5.25 -6.22 -19.30
CA LEU A 10 -5.65 -6.16 -17.90
C LEU A 10 -5.69 -7.57 -17.26
N PRO A 11 -5.32 -7.72 -15.98
CA PRO A 11 -4.79 -6.67 -15.11
C PRO A 11 -3.31 -6.37 -15.38
N VAL A 12 -2.99 -5.08 -15.52
CA VAL A 12 -1.62 -4.58 -15.59
C VAL A 12 -1.05 -4.52 -14.18
N ARG A 13 0.11 -5.15 -13.98
CA ARG A 13 0.84 -5.15 -12.71
C ARG A 13 2.22 -4.56 -12.94
N VAL A 14 2.60 -3.59 -12.11
CA VAL A 14 3.88 -2.90 -12.19
C VAL A 14 4.53 -2.88 -10.82
N VAL A 15 5.85 -3.05 -10.80
CA VAL A 15 6.67 -2.85 -9.62
C VAL A 15 7.68 -1.72 -9.87
N CYS A 16 7.84 -0.83 -8.90
CA CYS A 16 8.77 0.30 -9.02
C CYS A 16 9.57 0.50 -7.74
N SER A 17 10.89 0.63 -7.87
CA SER A 17 11.77 1.03 -6.77
C SER A 17 12.09 2.51 -6.90
N SER A 18 11.84 3.29 -5.84
CA SER A 18 12.09 4.73 -5.86
C SER A 18 12.49 5.27 -4.48
N THR A 19 13.13 6.44 -4.48
CA THR A 19 13.36 7.22 -3.27
C THR A 19 12.13 8.09 -2.99
N CYS A 20 11.52 7.91 -1.83
CA CYS A 20 10.37 8.66 -1.36
C CYS A 20 10.81 9.80 -0.45
N TYR A 21 10.19 10.98 -0.60
CA TYR A 21 10.41 12.15 0.24
C TYR A 21 9.13 12.55 0.97
N ARG A 22 9.15 12.67 2.30
CA ARG A 22 8.01 13.09 3.12
C ARG A 22 8.37 14.21 4.08
N ALA A 23 7.53 15.24 4.14
CA ALA A 23 7.78 16.43 4.95
C ALA A 23 7.65 16.16 6.46
N GLU A 24 6.73 15.29 6.88
CA GLU A 24 6.54 14.88 8.28
C GLU A 24 6.36 16.08 9.26
N THR A 25 5.75 17.17 8.77
CA THR A 25 5.73 18.48 9.45
C THR A 25 4.86 18.54 10.72
N ASP A 26 3.94 17.59 10.90
CA ASP A 26 2.98 17.57 12.03
C ASP A 26 3.04 16.27 12.85
N THR A 27 4.07 15.45 12.64
CA THR A 27 4.17 14.08 13.20
C THR A 27 5.31 13.94 14.20
N GLY A 28 5.61 14.99 14.98
CA GLY A 28 6.74 15.13 15.94
C GLY A 28 6.87 14.07 17.06
N ARG A 29 6.23 12.92 16.88
CA ARG A 29 6.19 11.73 17.72
C ARG A 29 7.51 10.94 17.70
N GLU A 30 8.39 11.11 16.71
CA GLU A 30 9.54 10.19 16.53
C GLU A 30 10.82 10.87 16.00
N PRO A 31 11.54 11.60 16.86
CA PRO A 31 12.72 12.37 16.44
C PRO A 31 13.98 11.54 16.17
N TRP A 32 14.01 10.27 16.56
CA TRP A 32 15.20 9.41 16.48
C TRP A 32 14.90 8.04 15.88
N GLY A 33 15.88 7.48 15.18
CA GLY A 33 15.80 6.18 14.53
C GLY A 33 15.31 6.26 13.09
N LEU A 34 15.05 5.08 12.50
CA LEU A 34 14.68 4.95 11.08
C LEU A 34 13.18 4.77 10.84
N TYR A 35 12.38 4.75 11.90
CA TYR A 35 10.94 4.47 11.80
C TYR A 35 10.19 5.57 11.04
N ARG A 36 10.61 6.83 11.19
CA ARG A 36 10.04 7.98 10.49
C ARG A 36 11.16 8.91 10.04
N VAL A 37 11.40 8.95 8.74
CA VAL A 37 12.49 9.72 8.13
C VAL A 37 11.97 10.50 6.92
N HIS A 38 12.62 11.62 6.60
CA HIS A 38 12.25 12.44 5.45
C HIS A 38 12.54 11.77 4.11
N GLN A 39 13.47 10.82 4.07
CA GLN A 39 13.90 10.13 2.86
C GLN A 39 14.05 8.63 3.13
N PHE A 40 13.39 7.81 2.32
CA PHE A 40 13.50 6.35 2.38
C PHE A 40 13.33 5.72 1.00
N THR A 41 13.85 4.52 0.78
CA THR A 41 13.64 3.75 -0.45
C THR A 41 12.44 2.82 -0.27
N LYS A 42 11.56 2.78 -1.28
CA LYS A 42 10.38 1.92 -1.30
C LYS A 42 10.26 1.19 -2.63
N VAL A 43 9.90 -0.08 -2.54
CA VAL A 43 9.41 -0.87 -3.68
C VAL A 43 7.88 -0.84 -3.62
N GLU A 44 7.25 -0.32 -4.66
CA GLU A 44 5.79 -0.18 -4.77
C GLU A 44 5.22 -1.16 -5.77
N MET A 45 4.12 -1.80 -5.42
CA MET A 45 3.25 -2.53 -6.34
C MET A 45 2.11 -1.63 -6.79
N PHE A 46 1.87 -1.54 -8.09
CA PHE A 46 0.79 -0.77 -8.68
C PHE A 46 0.03 -1.63 -9.69
N GLY A 47 -1.30 -1.55 -9.64
CA GLY A 47 -2.19 -2.39 -10.41
C GLY A 47 -3.27 -1.57 -11.10
N VAL A 48 -3.52 -1.85 -12.38
CA VAL A 48 -4.69 -1.35 -13.11
C VAL A 48 -5.46 -2.54 -13.63
N THR A 49 -6.75 -2.58 -13.34
CA THR A 49 -7.63 -3.69 -13.71
C THR A 49 -8.94 -3.20 -14.33
N ALA A 50 -9.68 -4.12 -14.94
CA ALA A 50 -11.01 -3.84 -15.47
C ALA A 50 -12.01 -3.62 -14.33
N ALA A 51 -13.18 -3.08 -14.65
CA ALA A 51 -14.27 -2.89 -13.69
C ALA A 51 -15.58 -3.53 -14.18
N GLU A 52 -15.49 -4.61 -14.97
CA GLU A 52 -16.66 -5.24 -15.60
C GLU A 52 -17.56 -5.94 -14.57
N ARG A 53 -16.99 -6.67 -13.61
CA ARG A 53 -17.73 -7.35 -12.54
C ARG A 53 -17.81 -6.52 -11.26
N GLY A 54 -16.93 -5.53 -11.10
CA GLY A 54 -16.82 -4.69 -9.91
C GLY A 54 -16.06 -5.35 -8.75
N THR A 55 -15.54 -6.57 -8.95
CA THR A 55 -14.76 -7.32 -7.95
C THR A 55 -13.27 -7.38 -8.29
N GLU A 56 -12.89 -7.01 -9.51
CA GLU A 56 -11.52 -7.16 -10.01
C GLU A 56 -10.48 -6.37 -9.20
N SER A 57 -10.85 -5.19 -8.70
CA SER A 57 -9.96 -4.37 -7.86
C SER A 57 -9.75 -4.97 -6.47
N GLU A 58 -10.77 -5.64 -5.92
CA GLU A 58 -10.67 -6.38 -4.66
C GLU A 58 -9.82 -7.64 -4.83
N GLU A 59 -10.03 -8.39 -5.92
CA GLU A 59 -9.21 -9.57 -6.26
C GLU A 59 -7.72 -9.19 -6.41
N LEU A 60 -7.42 -8.04 -7.03
CA LEU A 60 -6.04 -7.54 -7.18
C LEU A 60 -5.45 -7.03 -5.86
N LEU A 61 -6.27 -6.43 -4.99
CA LEU A 61 -5.85 -6.01 -3.65
C LEU A 61 -5.49 -7.23 -2.79
N ASP A 62 -6.30 -8.29 -2.83
CA ASP A 62 -6.04 -9.54 -2.13
C ASP A 62 -4.78 -10.24 -2.64
N GLU A 63 -4.52 -10.19 -3.97
CA GLU A 63 -3.28 -10.66 -4.57
C GLU A 63 -2.07 -9.92 -4.01
N PHE A 64 -2.10 -8.58 -3.99
CA PHE A 64 -1.01 -7.76 -3.45
C PHE A 64 -0.80 -7.99 -1.95
N LEU A 65 -1.89 -8.14 -1.18
CA LEU A 65 -1.80 -8.50 0.24
C LEU A 65 -1.13 -9.87 0.43
N GLY A 66 -1.45 -10.84 -0.44
CA GLY A 66 -0.80 -12.15 -0.47
C GLY A 66 0.72 -12.04 -0.65
N LEU A 67 1.16 -11.29 -1.65
CA LEU A 67 2.58 -11.05 -1.94
C LEU A 67 3.30 -10.37 -0.78
N GLN A 68 2.68 -9.36 -0.16
CA GLN A 68 3.27 -8.70 1.02
C GLN A 68 3.47 -9.69 2.17
N LYS A 69 2.48 -10.54 2.44
CA LYS A 69 2.56 -11.58 3.49
C LYS A 69 3.65 -12.61 3.20
N GLU A 70 3.80 -13.02 1.96
CA GLU A 70 4.86 -13.92 1.52
C GLU A 70 6.24 -13.32 1.78
N ILE A 71 6.48 -12.09 1.31
CA ILE A 71 7.74 -11.35 1.53
C ILE A 71 8.08 -11.26 3.03
N PHE A 72 7.13 -10.88 3.88
CA PHE A 72 7.38 -10.76 5.32
C PHE A 72 7.59 -12.11 6.02
N SER A 73 6.92 -13.16 5.55
CA SER A 73 7.12 -14.52 6.04
C SER A 73 8.50 -15.05 5.67
N GLU A 74 8.96 -14.82 4.43
CA GLU A 74 10.29 -15.21 3.97
C GLU A 74 11.41 -14.47 4.71
N LEU A 75 11.18 -13.20 5.06
CA LEU A 75 12.08 -12.43 5.92
C LEU A 75 12.06 -12.87 7.40
N GLY A 76 11.16 -13.79 7.78
CA GLY A 76 11.03 -14.29 9.14
C GLY A 76 10.48 -13.26 10.14
N LEU A 77 9.73 -12.27 9.66
CA LEU A 77 9.14 -11.25 10.52
C LEU A 77 7.89 -11.78 11.23
N HIS A 78 7.75 -11.47 12.51
CA HIS A 78 6.47 -11.64 13.19
C HIS A 78 5.59 -10.43 12.88
N TYR A 79 4.47 -10.61 12.18
CA TYR A 79 3.60 -9.53 11.76
C TYR A 79 2.11 -9.84 11.97
N ARG A 80 1.29 -8.80 11.90
CA ARG A 80 -0.17 -8.88 11.89
C ARG A 80 -0.73 -8.06 10.73
N VAL A 81 -1.88 -8.50 10.20
CA VAL A 81 -2.62 -7.80 9.15
C VAL A 81 -3.82 -7.12 9.80
N LEU A 82 -4.06 -5.85 9.47
CA LEU A 82 -5.17 -5.04 9.96
C LEU A 82 -6.06 -4.65 8.78
N ASP A 83 -7.37 -4.86 8.91
CA ASP A 83 -8.37 -4.26 8.02
C ASP A 83 -8.74 -2.89 8.62
N MET A 84 -8.43 -1.82 7.88
CA MET A 84 -8.43 -0.47 8.44
C MET A 84 -9.86 0.08 8.56
N PRO A 85 -10.19 0.77 9.67
CA PRO A 85 -11.51 1.36 9.83
C PRO A 85 -11.73 2.50 8.83
N THR A 86 -13.00 2.85 8.62
CA THR A 86 -13.43 3.86 7.65
C THR A 86 -12.74 5.22 7.81
N GLU A 87 -12.35 5.57 9.03
CA GLU A 87 -11.68 6.82 9.40
C GLU A 87 -10.20 6.87 8.98
N GLU A 88 -9.59 5.71 8.74
CA GLU A 88 -8.16 5.54 8.42
C GLU A 88 -7.92 5.15 6.94
N LEU A 89 -8.98 5.08 6.12
CA LEU A 89 -8.88 4.74 4.69
C LEU A 89 -8.13 5.82 3.89
N GLY A 90 -8.28 7.09 4.30
CA GLY A 90 -7.86 8.24 3.49
C GLY A 90 -8.85 8.54 2.36
N LEU A 91 -8.55 9.57 1.57
CA LEU A 91 -9.49 10.07 0.55
C LEU A 91 -9.77 9.12 -0.63
N PRO A 92 -8.78 8.40 -1.20
CA PRO A 92 -9.02 7.62 -2.42
C PRO A 92 -9.40 6.15 -2.18
N ALA A 93 -9.19 5.63 -0.97
CA ALA A 93 -9.29 4.19 -0.71
C ALA A 93 -10.73 3.76 -0.39
N TYR A 94 -11.21 2.73 -1.08
CA TYR A 94 -12.44 2.02 -0.75
C TYR A 94 -12.22 0.98 0.36
N ARG A 95 -11.06 0.31 0.32
CA ARG A 95 -10.62 -0.67 1.32
C ARG A 95 -9.11 -0.55 1.49
N LYS A 96 -8.61 -0.72 2.72
CA LYS A 96 -7.18 -0.61 3.04
C LYS A 96 -6.79 -1.68 4.04
N PHE A 97 -5.66 -2.34 3.76
CA PHE A 97 -5.02 -3.25 4.68
C PHE A 97 -3.64 -2.72 5.05
N ASP A 98 -3.34 -2.72 6.34
CA ASP A 98 -2.00 -2.41 6.84
C ASP A 98 -1.37 -3.66 7.45
N ILE A 99 -0.08 -3.83 7.23
CA ILE A 99 0.74 -4.87 7.85
C ILE A 99 1.67 -4.23 8.84
N GLU A 100 1.58 -4.67 10.10
CA GLU A 100 2.47 -4.25 11.15
C GLU A 100 3.40 -5.38 11.56
N ALA A 101 4.70 -5.09 11.61
CA ALA A 101 5.70 -6.02 12.10
C ALA A 101 6.06 -5.73 13.57
N TRP A 102 6.30 -6.78 14.35
CA TRP A 102 6.83 -6.68 15.70
C TRP A 102 8.28 -6.18 15.66
N MET A 103 8.56 -5.11 16.40
CA MET A 103 9.90 -4.53 16.49
C MET A 103 10.44 -4.71 17.91
N PRO A 104 11.25 -5.75 18.20
CA PRO A 104 11.69 -6.06 19.56
C PRO A 104 12.39 -4.90 20.27
N GLY A 105 13.28 -4.18 19.56
CA GLY A 105 13.98 -3.01 20.11
C GLY A 105 13.07 -1.83 20.44
N ARG A 106 11.86 -1.80 19.88
CA ARG A 106 10.84 -0.76 20.10
C ARG A 106 9.74 -1.23 21.06
N GLY A 107 9.65 -2.54 21.32
CA GLY A 107 8.66 -3.15 22.21
C GLY A 107 7.21 -3.05 21.74
N LYS A 108 6.97 -2.79 20.45
CA LYS A 108 5.63 -2.67 19.87
C LYS A 108 5.61 -3.03 18.39
N PHE A 109 4.41 -3.30 17.88
CA PHE A 109 4.15 -3.40 16.44
C PHE A 109 4.29 -2.02 15.78
N GLY A 110 4.73 -2.02 14.53
CA GLY A 110 4.76 -0.83 13.70
C GLY A 110 4.49 -1.16 12.24
N GLU A 111 3.77 -0.26 11.57
CA GLU A 111 3.39 -0.38 10.16
C GLU A 111 4.64 -0.48 9.28
N VAL A 112 4.69 -1.50 8.43
CA VAL A 112 5.78 -1.75 7.48
C VAL A 112 5.30 -1.78 6.03
N SER A 113 4.01 -2.01 5.80
CA SER A 113 3.39 -1.97 4.48
C SER A 113 1.91 -1.66 4.60
N GLY A 114 1.35 -1.09 3.54
CA GLY A 114 -0.08 -0.90 3.37
C GLY A 114 -0.46 -1.16 1.93
N GLY A 115 -1.69 -1.62 1.72
CA GLY A 115 -2.31 -1.80 0.40
C GLY A 115 -3.69 -1.19 0.41
N SER A 116 -4.07 -0.45 -0.63
CA SER A 116 -5.40 0.12 -0.76
C SER A 116 -5.99 -0.16 -2.14
N GLY A 117 -7.28 -0.50 -2.15
CA GLY A 117 -8.08 -0.60 -3.36
C GLY A 117 -8.77 0.74 -3.62
N THR A 118 -8.68 1.24 -4.84
CA THR A 118 -9.40 2.44 -5.28
C THR A 118 -10.39 2.06 -6.38
N PRO A 119 -11.68 2.44 -6.29
CA PRO A 119 -12.70 1.98 -7.22
C PRO A 119 -12.60 2.63 -8.60
N ILE A 120 -11.99 3.82 -8.71
CA ILE A 120 -11.86 4.58 -9.96
C ILE A 120 -10.54 5.37 -9.91
N ILE A 121 -9.78 5.37 -11.01
CA ILE A 121 -8.55 6.17 -11.13
C ILE A 121 -8.91 7.65 -10.97
N GLN A 122 -8.14 8.37 -10.15
CA GLN A 122 -8.17 9.84 -10.05
C GLN A 122 -7.94 10.45 -11.46
N GLY A 123 -9.02 10.78 -12.16
CA GLY A 123 -8.95 11.26 -13.54
C GLY A 123 -10.28 11.72 -14.16
N GLU A 124 -11.43 11.40 -13.59
CA GLU A 124 -12.68 12.01 -14.05
C GLU A 124 -12.91 13.37 -13.37
N PRO A 125 -12.99 14.49 -14.13
CA PRO A 125 -13.61 15.69 -13.62
C PRO A 125 -15.10 15.42 -13.46
N GLN A 126 -15.65 15.80 -12.31
CA GLN A 126 -17.10 16.01 -12.15
C GLN A 126 -17.63 17.00 -13.18
#